data_AF-A0A6G3PQ62-F1
#
_entry.id   AF-A0A6G3PQ62-F1
#
_cell.length_a   1.000
_cell.length_b   1.000
_cell.length_c   1.000
_cell.angle_alpha   90.00
_cell.angle_beta   90.00
_cell.angle_gamma   90.00
#
_symmetry.space_group_name_H-M   'P 1'
#
loop_
_entity.id
_entity.type
_entity.pdbx_description
1 polymer ?
#
loop_
_entity_poly.entity_id
_entity_poly.type
_entity_poly.pdbx_seq_one_letter_code
_entity_poly.pdbx_strand_id
1 'polypeptide(L)'
;TDEPAPSLVLAERHRRRLSAGSADHLVGHGARQVLDAHPARLADLLMDRRRRHLLRPVAALTKAEGPTAHSLFVPLTLYRAARRLARTSYRTGLESAAGLLPDANRRAPDLVTPADASLAALAWSRPGPAARWLTGEALAEVSVRLQEAAIRPTSVQRPGEARARAALARGAADHRILEQATEIRSQRLHAPFLDNQVVRAARALPESLRVQPGARAAILRRVLGGAGIHDLPPGWGAPSQATSTAVTRTGLRMALPDLMALFDAPLLADAGLVEARVVRKALRAASEGAPLPLDGLADLASTELWLRRLLNRRG
;
A
#
# COMPACT_ATOMS: atom_id res chain seq x y z
N THR A 1 10.01 5.20 18.07
CA THR A 1 9.84 5.93 16.82
C THR A 1 8.98 7.13 17.11
N ASP A 2 9.15 8.19 16.33
CA ASP A 2 8.50 9.47 16.58
C ASP A 2 7.11 9.56 15.95
N GLU A 3 6.81 8.67 15.01
CA GLU A 3 5.54 8.57 14.29
C GLU A 3 5.00 7.13 14.28
N PRO A 4 3.67 6.94 14.15
CA PRO A 4 3.07 5.64 13.91
C PRO A 4 3.29 5.20 12.46
N ALA A 5 3.63 3.93 12.25
CA ALA A 5 3.70 3.35 10.90
C ALA A 5 3.44 1.85 10.88
N PRO A 6 2.80 1.32 9.82
CA PRO A 6 2.50 -0.11 9.73
C PRO A 6 3.74 -1.00 9.75
N SER A 7 4.94 -0.51 9.41
CA SER A 7 6.20 -1.26 9.60
C SER A 7 6.47 -1.65 11.06
N LEU A 8 5.88 -0.98 12.05
CA LEU A 8 6.08 -1.27 13.47
C LEU A 8 5.65 -2.69 13.85
N VAL A 9 4.58 -3.23 13.24
CA VAL A 9 4.16 -4.62 13.50
C VAL A 9 5.14 -5.66 12.93
N LEU A 10 6.05 -5.24 12.04
CA LEU A 10 7.09 -6.09 11.46
C LEU A 10 8.46 -5.86 12.09
N ALA A 11 8.64 -4.80 12.90
CA ALA A 11 9.93 -4.36 13.39
C ALA A 11 10.67 -5.44 14.18
N GLU A 12 10.00 -6.15 15.09
CA GLU A 12 10.63 -7.22 15.89
C GLU A 12 11.12 -8.38 15.00
N ARG A 13 10.32 -8.77 14.01
CA ARG A 13 10.73 -9.79 13.03
C ARG A 13 11.97 -9.34 12.26
N HIS A 14 12.03 -8.08 11.85
CA HIS A 14 13.21 -7.54 11.19
C HIS A 14 14.41 -7.53 12.13
N ARG A 15 14.26 -7.03 13.36
CA ARG A 15 15.33 -6.97 14.36
C ARG A 15 15.97 -8.34 14.60
N ARG A 16 15.17 -9.40 14.75
CA ARG A 16 15.68 -10.78 14.89
C ARG A 16 16.45 -11.30 13.67
N ARG A 17 16.05 -10.88 12.47
CA ARG A 17 16.77 -11.23 11.23
C ARG A 17 18.07 -10.46 11.10
N LEU A 18 18.08 -9.21 11.53
CA LEU A 18 19.25 -8.35 11.50
C LEU A 18 20.29 -8.83 12.54
N SER A 19 19.86 -9.13 13.77
CA SER A 19 20.75 -9.66 14.83
C SER A 19 21.43 -10.98 14.46
N ALA A 20 20.85 -11.76 13.56
CA ALA A 20 21.43 -13.03 13.09
C ALA A 20 22.38 -12.86 11.89
N GLY A 21 22.55 -11.65 11.35
CA GLY A 21 23.34 -11.40 10.14
C GLY A 21 24.50 -10.42 10.33
N SER A 22 24.99 -9.92 9.19
CA SER A 22 26.16 -9.05 9.06
C SER A 22 25.90 -7.60 9.46
N ALA A 23 26.94 -6.77 9.49
CA ALA A 23 26.80 -5.34 9.73
C ALA A 23 25.91 -4.63 8.69
N ASP A 24 25.99 -5.01 7.41
CA ASP A 24 25.17 -4.40 6.36
C ASP A 24 24.06 -5.35 5.89
N HIS A 25 22.84 -4.84 5.82
CA HIS A 25 21.66 -5.57 5.37
C HIS A 25 20.97 -4.87 4.21
N LEU A 26 20.91 -5.53 3.06
CA LEU A 26 20.18 -5.05 1.88
C LEU A 26 18.73 -5.55 1.90
N VAL A 27 17.78 -4.63 1.73
CA VAL A 27 16.35 -4.95 1.64
C VAL A 27 15.72 -4.44 0.35
N GLY A 28 14.69 -5.15 -0.12
CA GLY A 28 13.92 -4.79 -1.31
C GLY A 28 12.85 -3.72 -1.09
N HIS A 29 12.89 -2.96 0.01
CA HIS A 29 11.92 -1.89 0.28
C HIS A 29 11.98 -0.83 -0.82
N GLY A 30 10.82 -0.29 -1.21
CA GLY A 30 10.71 0.68 -2.31
C GLY A 30 10.68 0.08 -3.72
N ALA A 31 11.13 -1.16 -3.93
CA ALA A 31 11.21 -1.77 -5.26
C ALA A 31 9.86 -1.76 -6.00
N ARG A 32 8.76 -2.04 -5.28
CA ARG A 32 7.40 -2.00 -5.86
C ARG A 32 7.03 -0.58 -6.29
N GLN A 33 7.23 0.41 -5.43
CA GLN A 33 6.87 1.80 -5.70
C GLN A 33 7.71 2.40 -6.84
N VAL A 34 8.96 1.95 -6.95
CA VAL A 34 9.94 2.50 -7.88
C VAL A 34 9.93 1.81 -9.24
N LEU A 35 9.75 0.49 -9.30
CA LEU A 35 9.81 -0.29 -10.55
C LEU A 35 8.43 -0.69 -11.09
N ASP A 36 7.48 -1.04 -10.23
CA ASP A 36 6.10 -1.24 -10.68
C ASP A 36 5.47 0.14 -10.88
N ALA A 37 4.72 0.33 -11.96
CA ALA A 37 3.94 1.54 -12.11
C ALA A 37 2.64 1.43 -11.31
N HIS A 38 2.23 2.52 -10.68
CA HIS A 38 0.94 2.57 -9.99
C HIS A 38 -0.20 2.39 -11.01
N PRO A 39 -1.26 1.59 -10.75
CA PRO A 39 -2.34 1.35 -11.72
C PRO A 39 -2.97 2.61 -12.33
N ALA A 40 -3.10 3.67 -11.54
CA ALA A 40 -3.52 5.02 -11.98
C ALA A 40 -2.73 5.59 -13.18
N ARG A 41 -1.51 5.10 -13.47
CA ARG A 41 -0.74 5.47 -14.68
C ARG A 41 -1.43 5.09 -15.99
N LEU A 42 -2.40 4.16 -15.97
CA LEU A 42 -3.27 3.90 -17.13
C LEU A 42 -4.04 5.15 -17.57
N ALA A 43 -4.43 6.02 -16.64
CA ALA A 43 -5.10 7.28 -16.97
C ALA A 43 -4.14 8.24 -17.70
N ASP A 44 -2.89 8.34 -17.25
CA ASP A 44 -1.88 9.19 -17.89
C ASP A 44 -1.58 8.73 -19.33
N LEU A 45 -1.48 7.41 -19.55
CA LEU A 45 -1.31 6.84 -20.89
C LEU A 45 -2.48 7.17 -21.83
N LEU A 46 -3.71 7.26 -21.30
CA LEU A 46 -4.88 7.70 -22.06
C LEU A 46 -4.82 9.19 -22.40
N MET A 47 -4.33 10.02 -21.47
CA MET A 47 -4.15 11.47 -21.70
C MET A 47 -3.11 11.73 -22.81
N ASP A 48 -2.03 10.94 -22.86
CA ASP A 48 -0.99 11.03 -23.89
C ASP A 48 -1.40 10.49 -25.27
N ARG A 49 -2.68 10.12 -25.44
CA ARG A 49 -3.21 9.46 -26.66
C ARG A 49 -2.48 8.15 -27.02
N ARG A 50 -1.75 7.56 -26.08
CA ARG A 50 -0.96 6.32 -26.24
C ARG A 50 -1.81 5.05 -26.09
N ARG A 51 -2.97 5.02 -26.74
CA ARG A 51 -3.98 3.96 -26.58
C ARG A 51 -3.46 2.56 -26.92
N ARG A 52 -2.59 2.44 -27.94
CA ARG A 52 -1.98 1.17 -28.34
C ARG A 52 -1.16 0.53 -27.23
N HIS A 53 -0.60 1.33 -26.32
CA HIS A 53 0.20 0.85 -25.19
C HIS A 53 -0.63 0.37 -23.99
N LEU A 54 -1.97 0.41 -24.08
CA LEU A 54 -2.86 -0.14 -23.03
C LEU A 54 -3.20 -1.60 -23.25
N LEU A 55 -3.11 -2.10 -24.49
CA LEU A 55 -3.51 -3.47 -24.85
C LEU A 55 -2.71 -4.51 -24.07
N ARG A 56 -1.39 -4.33 -23.98
CA ARG A 56 -0.48 -5.25 -23.28
C ARG A 56 -0.68 -5.26 -21.76
N PRO A 57 -0.73 -4.10 -21.06
CA PRO A 57 -1.12 -4.02 -19.64
C PRO A 57 -2.41 -4.75 -19.31
N VAL A 58 -3.45 -4.52 -20.12
CA VAL A 58 -4.78 -5.06 -19.90
C VAL A 58 -4.82 -6.57 -20.13
N ALA A 59 -4.19 -7.07 -21.20
CA ALA A 59 -4.07 -8.51 -21.46
C ALA A 59 -3.21 -9.23 -20.41
N ALA A 60 -2.20 -8.57 -19.85
CA ALA A 60 -1.37 -9.15 -18.80
C ALA A 60 -2.15 -9.26 -17.46
N LEU A 61 -3.04 -8.31 -17.17
CA LEU A 61 -3.92 -8.37 -16.00
C LEU A 61 -4.95 -9.49 -16.10
N THR A 62 -5.60 -9.67 -17.25
CA THR A 62 -6.55 -10.79 -17.44
C THR A 62 -5.85 -12.15 -17.33
N LYS A 63 -4.64 -12.29 -17.87
CA LYS A 63 -3.84 -13.50 -17.71
C LYS A 63 -3.51 -13.80 -16.23
N ALA A 64 -3.33 -12.76 -15.41
CA ALA A 64 -3.02 -12.91 -13.99
C ALA A 64 -4.25 -13.29 -13.14
N GLU A 65 -5.48 -13.04 -13.60
CA GLU A 65 -6.71 -13.44 -12.91
C GLU A 65 -7.11 -14.91 -13.10
N GLY A 66 -6.55 -15.58 -14.12
CA GLY A 66 -6.95 -16.94 -14.49
C GLY A 66 -8.33 -17.03 -15.15
N PRO A 67 -8.79 -18.24 -15.54
CA PRO A 67 -10.05 -18.44 -16.25
C PRO A 67 -11.23 -18.38 -15.26
N THR A 68 -11.54 -17.20 -14.75
CA THR A 68 -12.79 -16.95 -14.02
C THR A 68 -13.77 -16.21 -14.92
N ALA A 69 -15.08 -16.46 -14.76
CA ALA A 69 -16.14 -15.89 -15.61
C ALA A 69 -16.17 -14.35 -15.63
N HIS A 70 -15.50 -13.69 -14.68
CA HIS A 70 -15.41 -12.23 -14.59
C HIS A 70 -14.28 -11.64 -15.47
N SER A 71 -13.31 -12.46 -15.90
CA SER A 71 -12.10 -12.02 -16.60
C SER A 71 -12.36 -11.39 -17.98
N LEU A 72 -13.47 -11.75 -18.65
CA LEU A 72 -13.79 -11.21 -19.98
C LEU A 72 -14.16 -9.71 -19.95
N PHE A 73 -14.72 -9.20 -18.85
CA PHE A 73 -15.14 -7.80 -18.73
C PHE A 73 -14.15 -6.91 -17.99
N VAL A 74 -13.19 -7.49 -17.25
CA VAL A 74 -12.14 -6.78 -16.50
C VAL A 74 -11.34 -5.80 -17.38
N PRO A 75 -10.97 -6.13 -18.63
CA PRO A 75 -10.37 -5.18 -19.56
C PRO A 75 -11.16 -3.90 -19.76
N LEU A 76 -12.47 -4.04 -19.99
CA LEU A 76 -13.35 -2.95 -20.33
C LEU A 76 -13.65 -2.09 -19.10
N THR A 77 -13.83 -2.71 -17.92
CA THR A 77 -14.05 -1.99 -16.67
C THR A 77 -12.80 -1.20 -16.25
N LEU A 78 -11.61 -1.79 -16.35
CA LEU A 78 -10.33 -1.10 -16.12
C LEU A 78 -10.14 0.07 -17.09
N TYR A 79 -10.38 -0.15 -18.38
CA TYR A 79 -10.30 0.90 -19.39
C TYR A 79 -11.28 2.04 -19.10
N ARG A 80 -12.55 1.72 -18.77
CA ARG A 80 -13.57 2.72 -18.42
C ARG A 80 -13.19 3.49 -17.16
N ALA A 81 -12.69 2.82 -16.12
CA ALA A 81 -12.25 3.44 -14.88
C ALA A 81 -11.03 4.35 -15.11
N ALA A 82 -10.03 3.92 -15.88
CA ALA A 82 -8.88 4.74 -16.25
C ALA A 82 -9.30 5.95 -17.10
N ARG A 83 -10.24 5.74 -18.03
CA ARG A 83 -10.82 6.78 -18.89
C ARG A 83 -11.62 7.81 -18.09
N ARG A 84 -12.33 7.37 -17.03
CA ARG A 84 -13.01 8.23 -16.07
C ARG A 84 -12.00 9.06 -15.30
N LEU A 85 -11.02 8.41 -14.68
CA LEU A 85 -9.95 9.08 -13.92
C LEU A 85 -9.20 10.13 -14.75
N ALA A 86 -8.90 9.83 -16.02
CA ALA A 86 -8.24 10.77 -16.95
C ALA A 86 -9.04 12.06 -17.23
N ARG A 87 -10.37 12.05 -17.00
CA ARG A 87 -11.24 13.23 -17.15
C ARG A 87 -11.63 13.86 -15.82
N THR A 88 -11.38 13.20 -14.70
CA THR A 88 -11.71 13.72 -13.37
C THR A 88 -10.65 14.71 -12.93
N SER A 89 -11.06 15.95 -12.62
CA SER A 89 -10.16 16.95 -12.04
C SER A 89 -9.69 16.52 -10.64
N TYR A 90 -8.56 17.07 -10.16
CA TYR A 90 -8.08 16.81 -8.80
C TYR A 90 -9.14 17.12 -7.74
N ARG A 91 -9.76 18.31 -7.85
CA ARG A 91 -10.83 18.78 -6.97
C ARG A 91 -11.99 17.80 -6.92
N THR A 92 -12.57 17.46 -8.08
CA THR A 92 -13.69 16.51 -8.18
C THR A 92 -13.31 15.14 -7.62
N GLY A 93 -12.05 14.73 -7.81
CA GLY A 93 -11.53 13.49 -7.27
C GLY A 93 -11.47 13.46 -5.74
N LEU A 94 -11.06 14.56 -5.12
CA LEU A 94 -11.05 14.70 -3.67
C LEU A 94 -12.46 14.83 -3.09
N GLU A 95 -13.33 15.63 -3.71
CA GLU A 95 -14.74 15.77 -3.33
C GLU A 95 -15.47 14.41 -3.39
N SER A 96 -15.21 13.63 -4.45
CA SER A 96 -15.76 12.27 -4.57
C SER A 96 -15.26 11.36 -3.46
N ALA A 97 -13.96 11.42 -3.13
CA ALA A 97 -13.39 10.63 -2.04
C ALA A 97 -13.94 11.06 -0.67
N ALA A 98 -14.20 12.36 -0.47
CA ALA A 98 -14.83 12.89 0.74
C ALA A 98 -16.25 12.36 0.89
N GLY A 99 -17.04 12.36 -0.20
CA GLY A 99 -18.38 11.78 -0.22
C GLY A 99 -18.44 10.27 0.11
N LEU A 100 -17.34 9.53 -0.10
CA LEU A 100 -17.26 8.10 0.24
C LEU A 100 -16.93 7.83 1.72
N LEU A 101 -16.35 8.78 2.44
CA LEU A 101 -15.87 8.57 3.81
C LEU A 101 -16.98 8.28 4.84
N PRO A 102 -18.13 8.99 4.85
CA PRO A 102 -19.19 8.75 5.85
C PRO A 102 -19.77 7.33 5.85
N ASP A 103 -19.68 6.64 4.71
CA ASP A 103 -20.15 5.26 4.54
C ASP A 103 -19.00 4.25 4.50
N ALA A 104 -17.73 4.67 4.67
CA ALA A 104 -16.56 3.79 4.53
C ALA A 104 -16.53 2.67 5.58
N ASN A 105 -17.07 2.90 6.78
CA ASN A 105 -17.23 1.87 7.81
C ASN A 105 -18.28 0.80 7.49
N ARG A 106 -19.20 1.08 6.56
CA ARG A 106 -20.30 0.17 6.20
C ARG A 106 -20.16 -0.44 4.80
N ARG A 107 -19.60 0.32 3.86
CA ARG A 107 -19.56 0.00 2.42
C ARG A 107 -18.14 -0.13 1.86
N ALA A 108 -17.12 -0.25 2.70
CA ALA A 108 -15.76 -0.47 2.22
C ALA A 108 -15.71 -1.73 1.33
N PRO A 109 -15.28 -1.62 0.05
CA PRO A 109 -15.26 -2.74 -0.86
C PRO A 109 -14.27 -3.80 -0.39
N ASP A 110 -14.65 -5.07 -0.47
CA ASP A 110 -13.74 -6.17 -0.24
C ASP A 110 -12.86 -6.35 -1.49
N LEU A 111 -11.57 -6.07 -1.35
CA LEU A 111 -10.59 -6.17 -2.44
C LEU A 111 -10.02 -7.60 -2.50
N VAL A 112 -10.84 -8.54 -2.95
CA VAL A 112 -10.51 -9.97 -2.95
C VAL A 112 -9.49 -10.30 -4.04
N THR A 113 -9.59 -9.65 -5.21
CA THR A 113 -8.72 -9.95 -6.35
C THR A 113 -7.71 -8.83 -6.65
N PRO A 114 -6.59 -9.13 -7.33
CA PRO A 114 -5.65 -8.12 -7.82
C PRO A 114 -6.29 -7.08 -8.76
N ALA A 115 -7.33 -7.46 -9.51
CA ALA A 115 -8.05 -6.52 -10.36
C ALA A 115 -8.96 -5.59 -9.56
N ASP A 116 -9.63 -6.06 -8.50
CA ASP A 116 -10.38 -5.19 -7.59
C ASP A 116 -9.45 -4.14 -6.98
N ALA A 117 -8.28 -4.56 -6.51
CA ALA A 117 -7.27 -3.65 -6.00
C ALA A 117 -6.77 -2.65 -7.06
N SER A 118 -6.63 -3.09 -8.32
CA SER A 118 -6.24 -2.23 -9.44
C SER A 118 -7.34 -1.23 -9.81
N LEU A 119 -8.59 -1.67 -9.85
CA LEU A 119 -9.78 -0.83 -10.08
C LEU A 119 -9.94 0.21 -8.97
N ALA A 120 -9.82 -0.20 -7.70
CA ALA A 120 -9.87 0.71 -6.56
C ALA A 120 -8.71 1.72 -6.58
N ALA A 121 -7.55 1.36 -7.16
CA ALA A 121 -6.43 2.26 -7.35
C ALA A 121 -6.62 3.28 -8.49
N LEU A 122 -7.63 3.12 -9.35
CA LEU A 122 -8.00 4.08 -10.41
C LEU A 122 -8.89 5.21 -9.86
N ALA A 123 -8.38 5.90 -8.83
CA ALA A 123 -8.99 7.06 -8.20
C ALA A 123 -7.91 8.06 -7.76
N TRP A 124 -8.27 9.34 -7.61
CA TRP A 124 -7.38 10.38 -7.05
C TRP A 124 -7.06 10.13 -5.58
N SER A 125 -8.09 9.75 -4.82
CA SER A 125 -7.97 9.32 -3.43
C SER A 125 -9.05 8.27 -3.14
N ARG A 126 -8.86 7.50 -2.07
CA ARG A 126 -9.86 6.55 -1.57
C ARG A 126 -9.72 6.42 -0.06
N PRO A 127 -10.79 6.05 0.65
CA PRO A 127 -10.68 5.62 2.04
C PRO A 127 -9.56 4.57 2.20
N GLY A 128 -8.77 4.73 3.27
CA GLY A 128 -7.69 3.82 3.61
C GLY A 128 -8.19 2.46 4.09
N PRO A 129 -7.31 1.44 4.20
CA PRO A 129 -7.70 0.11 4.64
C PRO A 129 -8.27 0.10 6.07
N ALA A 130 -7.84 1.01 6.94
CA ALA A 130 -8.34 1.14 8.31
C ALA A 130 -9.72 1.84 8.39
N ALA A 131 -10.18 2.51 7.32
CA ALA A 131 -11.40 3.33 7.34
C ALA A 131 -12.63 2.52 7.77
N ARG A 132 -12.62 1.21 7.55
CA ARG A 132 -13.75 0.36 7.88
C ARG A 132 -14.01 0.18 9.38
N TRP A 133 -13.02 0.51 10.21
CA TRP A 133 -13.06 0.37 11.67
C TRP A 133 -13.05 1.71 12.41
N LEU A 134 -13.00 2.82 11.66
CA LEU A 134 -13.11 4.16 12.22
C LEU A 134 -14.58 4.48 12.55
N THR A 135 -14.80 5.32 13.56
CA THR A 135 -16.11 5.86 13.88
C THR A 135 -16.63 6.76 12.76
N GLY A 136 -17.96 6.94 12.71
CA GLY A 136 -18.57 7.86 11.74
C GLY A 136 -18.08 9.31 11.91
N GLU A 137 -17.87 9.73 13.16
CA GLU A 137 -17.33 11.05 13.51
C GLU A 137 -15.90 11.24 13.00
N ALA A 138 -15.01 10.26 13.24
CA ALA A 138 -13.65 10.30 12.73
C ALA A 138 -13.61 10.34 11.19
N LEU A 139 -14.50 9.59 10.52
CA LEU A 139 -14.62 9.62 9.06
C LEU A 139 -15.17 10.95 8.54
N ALA A 140 -16.12 11.56 9.25
CA ALA A 140 -16.67 12.88 8.91
C ALA A 140 -15.60 13.96 9.01
N GLU A 141 -14.78 13.95 10.07
CA GLU A 141 -13.66 14.87 10.25
C GLU A 141 -12.63 14.76 9.11
N VAL A 142 -12.28 13.53 8.70
CA VAL A 142 -11.40 13.31 7.55
C VAL A 142 -12.06 13.79 6.25
N SER A 143 -13.38 13.65 6.12
CA SER A 143 -14.14 14.14 4.96
C SER A 143 -14.06 15.66 4.83
N VAL A 144 -14.27 16.38 5.92
CA VAL A 144 -14.15 17.86 5.97
C VAL A 144 -12.74 18.30 5.57
N ARG A 145 -11.70 17.71 6.17
CA ARG A 145 -10.30 18.01 5.82
C ARG A 145 -9.98 17.73 4.35
N LEU A 146 -10.64 16.72 3.76
CA LEU A 146 -10.46 16.38 2.35
C LEU A 146 -11.19 17.37 1.42
N GLN A 147 -12.36 17.87 1.81
CA GLN A 147 -13.07 18.95 1.12
C GLN A 147 -12.26 20.26 1.16
N GLU A 148 -11.70 20.61 2.32
CA GLU A 148 -10.79 21.74 2.47
C GLU A 148 -9.52 21.58 1.61
N ALA A 149 -8.98 20.37 1.50
CA ALA A 149 -7.85 20.11 0.62
C ALA A 149 -8.23 20.24 -0.87
N ALA A 150 -9.49 19.98 -1.25
CA ALA A 150 -9.97 20.09 -2.62
C ALA A 150 -10.06 21.54 -3.11
N ILE A 151 -10.27 22.49 -2.21
CA ILE A 151 -10.35 23.92 -2.55
C ILE A 151 -8.98 24.59 -2.69
N ARG A 152 -7.91 23.99 -2.15
CA ARG A 152 -6.56 24.57 -2.18
C ARG A 152 -6.02 24.64 -3.63
N PRO A 153 -5.30 25.71 -4.00
CA PRO A 153 -4.61 25.77 -5.28
C PRO A 153 -3.65 24.59 -5.44
N THR A 154 -3.72 23.93 -6.59
CA THR A 154 -2.80 22.84 -6.92
C THR A 154 -2.16 23.07 -8.29
N SER A 155 -0.91 22.66 -8.43
CA SER A 155 -0.27 22.56 -9.74
C SER A 155 -1.05 21.59 -10.64
N VAL A 156 -1.02 21.80 -11.96
CA VAL A 156 -1.55 20.80 -12.91
C VAL A 156 -0.85 19.47 -12.67
N GLN A 157 -1.59 18.48 -12.16
CA GLN A 157 -1.08 17.15 -11.87
C GLN A 157 -1.76 16.12 -12.76
N ARG A 158 -0.97 15.15 -13.23
CA ARG A 158 -1.49 13.94 -13.83
C ARG A 158 -1.89 12.96 -12.72
N PRO A 159 -3.08 12.34 -12.79
CA PRO A 159 -3.59 11.49 -11.72
C PRO A 159 -2.66 10.31 -11.42
N GLY A 160 -2.14 9.65 -12.46
CA GLY A 160 -1.24 8.52 -12.29
C GLY A 160 0.08 8.93 -11.63
N GLU A 161 0.66 10.05 -12.04
CA GLU A 161 1.89 10.58 -11.45
C GLU A 161 1.70 10.96 -9.98
N ALA A 162 0.62 11.67 -9.66
CA ALA A 162 0.31 12.06 -8.30
C ALA A 162 0.16 10.84 -7.39
N ARG A 163 -0.57 9.82 -7.86
CA ARG A 163 -0.76 8.55 -7.14
C ARG A 163 0.52 7.77 -6.94
N ALA A 164 1.35 7.66 -7.98
CA ALA A 164 2.65 6.99 -7.89
C ALA A 164 3.59 7.71 -6.90
N ARG A 165 3.66 9.04 -6.97
CA ARG A 165 4.45 9.87 -6.05
C ARG A 165 3.99 9.71 -4.61
N ALA A 166 2.69 9.74 -4.36
CA ALA A 166 2.14 9.55 -3.03
C ALA A 166 2.42 8.14 -2.47
N ALA A 167 2.38 7.11 -3.31
CA ALA A 167 2.72 5.75 -2.90
C ALA A 167 4.22 5.60 -2.55
N LEU A 168 5.10 6.21 -3.34
CA LEU A 168 6.54 6.25 -3.06
C LEU A 168 6.84 7.01 -1.76
N ALA A 169 6.25 8.20 -1.58
CA ALA A 169 6.44 9.01 -0.38
C ALA A 169 6.00 8.26 0.90
N ARG A 170 4.83 7.60 0.87
CA ARG A 170 4.38 6.76 1.99
C ARG A 170 5.33 5.60 2.27
N GLY A 171 5.78 4.88 1.23
CA GLY A 171 6.70 3.77 1.40
C GLY A 171 8.08 4.20 1.95
N ALA A 172 8.57 5.36 1.52
CA ALA A 172 9.83 5.92 2.03
C ALA A 172 9.71 6.41 3.48
N ALA A 173 8.57 7.02 3.85
CA ALA A 173 8.30 7.42 5.23
C ALA A 173 8.21 6.19 6.16
N ASP A 174 7.47 5.16 5.74
CA ASP A 174 7.37 3.89 6.48
C ASP A 174 8.74 3.22 6.64
N HIS A 175 9.59 3.26 5.60
CA HIS A 175 10.95 2.71 5.70
C HIS A 175 11.83 3.44 6.71
N ARG A 176 11.77 4.78 6.79
CA ARG A 176 12.49 5.55 7.82
C ARG A 176 12.08 5.14 9.23
N ILE A 177 10.79 4.88 9.44
CA ILE A 177 10.27 4.44 10.74
C ILE A 177 10.70 2.99 11.04
N LEU A 178 10.74 2.12 10.02
CA LEU A 178 11.31 0.78 10.15
C LEU A 178 12.79 0.81 10.54
N GLU A 179 13.60 1.65 9.90
CA GLU A 179 15.02 1.82 10.20
C GLU A 179 15.21 2.19 11.68
N GLN A 180 14.50 3.21 12.17
CA GLN A 180 14.49 3.58 13.58
C GLN A 180 14.00 2.45 14.51
N ALA A 181 12.97 1.69 14.11
CA ALA A 181 12.38 0.64 14.95
C ALA A 181 13.23 -0.64 15.02
N THR A 182 14.14 -0.82 14.07
CA THR A 182 14.98 -2.00 13.90
C THR A 182 16.45 -1.73 14.18
N GLU A 183 16.78 -0.51 14.59
CA GLU A 183 18.14 -0.10 14.91
C GLU A 183 18.81 -1.08 15.87
N ILE A 184 19.94 -1.63 15.43
CA ILE A 184 20.86 -2.42 16.22
C ILE A 184 22.23 -1.76 16.06
N ARG A 185 22.95 -1.59 17.17
CA ARG A 185 24.27 -0.97 17.16
C ARG A 185 25.20 -1.71 16.20
N SER A 186 25.95 -0.95 15.40
CA SER A 186 26.87 -1.47 14.38
C SER A 186 26.22 -2.25 13.23
N GLN A 187 24.89 -2.15 13.07
CA GLN A 187 24.19 -2.68 11.90
C GLN A 187 23.53 -1.55 11.10
N ARG A 188 23.49 -1.71 9.77
CA ARG A 188 22.95 -0.76 8.80
C ARG A 188 21.92 -1.44 7.92
N LEU A 189 20.74 -0.84 7.84
CA LEU A 189 19.65 -1.29 6.99
C LEU A 189 19.62 -0.44 5.72
N HIS A 190 19.98 -1.04 4.58
CA HIS A 190 20.05 -0.36 3.30
C HIS A 190 18.84 -0.71 2.42
N ALA A 191 18.14 0.29 1.91
CA ALA A 191 17.11 0.13 0.88
C ALA A 191 17.52 0.79 -0.44
N PRO A 192 18.34 0.12 -1.29
CA PRO A 192 18.89 0.71 -2.51
C PRO A 192 17.83 1.27 -3.48
N PHE A 193 16.63 0.71 -3.49
CA PHE A 193 15.56 1.21 -4.38
C PHE A 193 15.06 2.59 -3.99
N LEU A 194 15.26 3.03 -2.75
CA LEU A 194 14.89 4.37 -2.29
C LEU A 194 16.02 5.40 -2.53
N ASP A 195 17.15 4.99 -3.09
CA ASP A 195 18.19 5.91 -3.54
C ASP A 195 17.68 6.83 -4.66
N ASN A 196 18.07 8.10 -4.61
CA ASN A 196 17.60 9.11 -5.54
C ASN A 196 17.96 8.81 -6.99
N GLN A 197 19.14 8.21 -7.25
CA GLN A 197 19.56 7.85 -8.61
C GLN A 197 18.74 6.66 -9.12
N VAL A 198 18.50 5.65 -8.27
CA VAL A 198 17.65 4.51 -8.62
C VAL A 198 16.21 4.96 -8.92
N VAL A 199 15.66 5.85 -8.09
CA VAL A 199 14.33 6.44 -8.31
C VAL A 199 14.28 7.21 -9.63
N ARG A 200 15.28 8.04 -9.94
CA ARG A 200 15.35 8.81 -11.20
C ARG A 200 15.47 7.89 -12.41
N ALA A 201 16.36 6.90 -12.35
CA ALA A 201 16.55 5.92 -13.43
C ALA A 201 15.27 5.13 -13.70
N ALA A 202 14.59 4.65 -12.65
CA ALA A 202 13.34 3.93 -12.81
C ALA A 202 12.19 4.80 -13.35
N ARG A 203 12.16 6.10 -13.01
CA ARG A 203 11.19 7.06 -13.55
C ARG A 203 11.46 7.44 -15.00
N ALA A 204 12.69 7.26 -15.50
CA ALA A 204 13.03 7.46 -16.91
C ALA A 204 12.52 6.31 -17.80
N LEU A 205 12.17 5.14 -17.21
CA LEU A 205 11.60 4.04 -17.96
C LEU A 205 10.20 4.39 -18.49
N PRO A 206 9.86 4.01 -19.74
CA PRO A 206 8.50 4.16 -20.25
C PRO A 206 7.47 3.47 -19.34
N GLU A 207 6.43 4.21 -18.94
CA GLU A 207 5.38 3.70 -18.04
C GLU A 207 4.67 2.47 -18.62
N SER A 208 4.54 2.37 -19.95
CA SER A 208 3.96 1.19 -20.61
C SER A 208 4.73 -0.11 -20.37
N LEU A 209 6.02 -0.05 -20.01
CA LEU A 209 6.81 -1.23 -19.63
C LEU A 209 6.56 -1.65 -18.18
N ARG A 210 6.16 -0.69 -17.35
CA ARG A 210 6.01 -0.83 -15.90
C ARG A 210 4.58 -1.14 -15.45
N VAL A 211 3.57 -0.69 -16.18
CA VAL A 211 2.14 -0.92 -15.87
C VAL A 211 1.73 -2.30 -16.40
N GLN A 212 2.34 -3.38 -15.92
CA GLN A 212 1.91 -4.75 -16.25
C GLN A 212 2.36 -5.73 -15.16
N PRO A 213 1.58 -6.78 -14.86
CA PRO A 213 2.01 -7.85 -13.96
C PRO A 213 3.38 -8.41 -14.36
N GLY A 214 4.27 -8.59 -13.39
CA GLY A 214 5.62 -9.12 -13.61
C GLY A 214 6.62 -8.13 -14.21
N ALA A 215 6.23 -6.88 -14.50
CA ALA A 215 7.11 -5.86 -15.07
C ALA A 215 8.42 -5.70 -14.29
N ARG A 216 8.34 -5.55 -12.96
CA ARG A 216 9.52 -5.39 -12.10
C ARG A 216 10.54 -6.51 -12.26
N ALA A 217 10.10 -7.76 -12.27
CA ALA A 217 11.01 -8.90 -12.45
C ALA A 217 11.65 -8.88 -13.84
N ALA A 218 10.87 -8.59 -14.89
CA ALA A 218 11.38 -8.48 -16.26
C ALA A 218 12.39 -7.34 -16.43
N ILE A 219 12.11 -6.17 -15.86
CA ILE A 219 13.00 -5.00 -15.86
C ILE A 219 14.30 -5.34 -15.14
N LEU A 220 14.21 -5.87 -13.91
CA LEU A 220 15.38 -6.23 -13.12
C LEU A 220 16.23 -7.31 -13.81
N ARG A 221 15.61 -8.31 -14.45
CA ARG A 221 16.34 -9.34 -15.20
C ARG A 221 17.12 -8.72 -16.37
N ARG A 222 16.53 -7.75 -17.07
CA ARG A 222 17.22 -7.04 -18.15
C ARG A 222 18.36 -6.17 -17.64
N VAL A 223 18.18 -5.50 -16.50
CA VAL A 223 19.25 -4.72 -15.85
C VAL A 223 20.40 -5.62 -15.42
N LEU A 224 20.10 -6.75 -14.76
CA LEU A 224 21.10 -7.73 -14.33
C LEU A 224 21.83 -8.35 -15.52
N GLY A 225 21.11 -8.71 -16.60
CA GLY A 225 21.75 -9.20 -17.82
C GLY A 225 22.66 -8.15 -18.48
N GLY A 226 22.30 -6.86 -18.44
CA GLY A 226 23.17 -5.78 -18.89
C GLY A 226 24.42 -5.58 -18.03
N ALA A 227 24.39 -6.04 -16.78
CA ALA A 227 25.53 -6.07 -15.85
C ALA A 227 26.31 -7.40 -15.90
N GLY A 228 26.01 -8.29 -16.85
CA GLY A 228 26.66 -9.60 -17.00
C GLY A 228 26.14 -10.70 -16.07
N ILE A 229 25.04 -10.46 -15.34
CA ILE A 229 24.43 -11.44 -14.44
C ILE A 229 23.27 -12.12 -15.18
N HIS A 230 23.53 -13.32 -15.69
CA HIS A 230 22.57 -14.12 -16.46
C HIS A 230 21.96 -15.28 -15.67
N ASP A 231 22.73 -15.86 -14.73
CA ASP A 231 22.33 -17.02 -13.96
C ASP A 231 21.61 -16.60 -12.68
N LEU A 232 20.29 -16.44 -12.78
CA LEU A 232 19.43 -16.13 -11.64
C LEU A 232 18.92 -17.42 -11.00
N PRO A 233 18.86 -17.49 -9.65
CA PRO A 233 18.34 -18.67 -8.96
C PRO A 233 16.91 -19.04 -9.40
N PRO A 234 16.54 -20.33 -9.34
CA PRO A 234 15.17 -20.76 -9.57
C PRO A 234 14.17 -19.99 -8.69
N GLY A 235 13.05 -19.59 -9.27
CA GLY A 235 12.02 -18.80 -8.56
C GLY A 235 12.37 -17.31 -8.38
N TRP A 236 13.50 -16.83 -8.89
CA TRP A 236 13.81 -15.40 -8.85
C TRP A 236 12.73 -14.57 -9.55
N GLY A 237 12.26 -13.52 -8.87
CA GLY A 237 11.18 -12.66 -9.36
C GLY A 237 9.76 -13.24 -9.21
N ALA A 238 9.60 -14.42 -8.62
CA ALA A 238 8.29 -14.98 -8.32
C ALA A 238 7.50 -14.11 -7.32
N PRO A 239 6.17 -13.96 -7.46
CA PRO A 239 5.36 -13.22 -6.51
C PRO A 239 5.39 -13.86 -5.12
N SER A 240 5.75 -13.08 -4.10
CA SER A 240 5.79 -13.54 -2.69
C SER A 240 4.57 -13.12 -1.87
N GLN A 241 3.54 -12.54 -2.49
CA GLN A 241 2.40 -11.95 -1.78
C GLN A 241 1.62 -13.00 -0.97
N ALA A 242 1.31 -14.16 -1.56
CA ALA A 242 0.59 -15.23 -0.87
C ALA A 242 1.35 -15.73 0.37
N THR A 243 2.66 -15.96 0.25
CA THR A 243 3.54 -16.32 1.35
C THR A 243 3.58 -15.22 2.42
N SER A 244 3.68 -13.95 2.01
CA SER A 244 3.66 -12.82 2.96
C SER A 244 2.36 -12.76 3.74
N THR A 245 1.20 -12.90 3.08
CA THR A 245 -0.11 -12.92 3.74
C THR A 245 -0.24 -14.09 4.70
N ALA A 246 0.22 -15.29 4.32
CA ALA A 246 0.18 -16.48 5.17
C ALA A 246 1.05 -16.30 6.44
N VAL A 247 2.23 -15.70 6.30
CA VAL A 247 3.11 -15.37 7.44
C VAL A 247 2.44 -14.33 8.35
N THR A 248 1.86 -13.26 7.78
CA THR A 248 1.16 -12.24 8.58
C THR A 248 -0.02 -12.85 9.35
N ARG A 249 -0.82 -13.71 8.71
CA ARG A 249 -1.93 -14.40 9.40
C ARG A 249 -1.45 -15.33 10.51
N THR A 250 -0.32 -16.01 10.31
CA THR A 250 0.28 -16.84 11.36
C THR A 250 0.77 -16.00 12.53
N GLY A 251 1.43 -14.87 12.26
CA GLY A 251 1.81 -13.89 13.28
C GLY A 251 0.61 -13.36 14.06
N LEU A 252 -0.46 -13.00 13.35
CA LEU A 252 -1.72 -12.53 13.95
C LEU A 252 -2.33 -13.56 14.90
N ARG A 253 -2.40 -14.83 14.49
CA ARG A 253 -2.94 -15.91 15.35
C ARG A 253 -2.13 -16.08 16.63
N MET A 254 -0.80 -16.02 16.53
CA MET A 254 0.08 -16.15 17.70
C MET A 254 -0.03 -14.94 18.64
N ALA A 255 -0.12 -13.73 18.09
CA ALA A 255 -0.20 -12.48 18.86
C ALA A 255 -1.63 -12.08 19.27
N LEU A 256 -2.65 -12.89 18.97
CA LEU A 256 -4.04 -12.54 19.21
C LEU A 256 -4.32 -12.19 20.68
N PRO A 257 -3.86 -12.95 21.70
CA PRO A 257 -4.10 -12.61 23.10
C PRO A 257 -3.53 -11.23 23.47
N ASP A 258 -2.30 -10.94 23.06
CA ASP A 258 -1.65 -9.65 23.33
C ASP A 258 -2.35 -8.49 22.60
N LEU A 259 -2.81 -8.72 21.37
CA LEU A 259 -3.60 -7.75 20.61
C LEU A 259 -4.98 -7.53 21.22
N MET A 260 -5.61 -8.55 21.81
CA MET A 260 -6.85 -8.36 22.58
C MET A 260 -6.61 -7.48 23.80
N ALA A 261 -5.56 -7.76 24.58
CA ALA A 261 -5.19 -6.96 25.73
C ALA A 261 -4.88 -5.50 25.35
N LEU A 262 -4.18 -5.29 24.23
CA LEU A 262 -3.87 -3.95 23.70
C LEU A 262 -5.14 -3.13 23.40
N PHE A 263 -6.22 -3.79 22.98
CA PHE A 263 -7.49 -3.16 22.61
C PHE A 263 -8.60 -3.35 23.66
N ASP A 264 -8.29 -3.76 24.89
CA ASP A 264 -9.28 -3.84 25.97
C ASP A 264 -9.70 -2.44 26.46
N ALA A 265 -8.75 -1.51 26.58
CA ALA A 265 -8.99 -0.09 26.82
C ALA A 265 -8.08 0.75 25.90
N PRO A 266 -8.40 0.84 24.59
CA PRO A 266 -7.53 1.49 23.62
C PRO A 266 -7.67 3.01 23.65
N LEU A 267 -6.53 3.71 23.62
CA LEU A 267 -6.48 5.19 23.56
C LEU A 267 -7.17 5.73 22.31
N LEU A 268 -7.15 4.95 21.22
CA LEU A 268 -7.90 5.27 20.01
C LEU A 268 -9.42 5.32 20.23
N ALA A 269 -9.98 4.51 21.14
CA ALA A 269 -11.39 4.59 21.49
C ALA A 269 -11.69 5.76 22.43
N ASP A 270 -10.78 6.03 23.38
CA ASP A 270 -10.90 7.21 24.25
C ASP A 270 -10.91 8.52 23.46
N ALA A 271 -10.15 8.56 22.36
CA ALA A 271 -10.14 9.68 21.40
C ALA A 271 -11.33 9.68 20.42
N GLY A 272 -12.29 8.75 20.56
CA GLY A 272 -13.46 8.64 19.67
C GLY A 272 -13.12 8.20 18.24
N LEU A 273 -11.91 7.69 17.96
CA LEU A 273 -11.48 7.33 16.62
C LEU A 273 -11.96 5.94 16.18
N VAL A 274 -12.11 5.01 17.12
CA VAL A 274 -12.57 3.64 16.87
C VAL A 274 -13.52 3.15 17.96
N GLU A 275 -14.34 2.15 17.64
CA GLU A 275 -15.03 1.36 18.67
C GLU A 275 -14.16 0.15 19.07
N ALA A 276 -13.77 0.06 20.35
CA ALA A 276 -12.93 -1.04 20.84
C ALA A 276 -13.49 -2.44 20.48
N ARG A 277 -14.81 -2.63 20.66
CA ARG A 277 -15.49 -3.91 20.33
C ARG A 277 -15.35 -4.27 18.85
N VAL A 278 -15.41 -3.28 17.96
CA VAL A 278 -15.40 -3.47 16.51
C VAL A 278 -14.01 -3.91 16.05
N VAL A 279 -12.96 -3.28 16.59
CA VAL A 279 -11.58 -3.67 16.32
C VAL A 279 -11.29 -5.06 16.88
N ARG A 280 -11.72 -5.36 18.11
CA ARG A 280 -11.54 -6.70 18.72
C ARG A 280 -12.23 -7.81 17.92
N LYS A 281 -13.46 -7.56 17.47
CA LYS A 281 -14.18 -8.49 16.58
C LYS A 281 -13.43 -8.71 15.26
N ALA A 282 -12.87 -7.65 14.68
CA ALA A 282 -12.12 -7.73 13.44
C ALA A 282 -10.80 -8.50 13.59
N LEU A 283 -10.07 -8.31 14.69
CA LEU A 283 -8.85 -9.07 14.99
C LEU A 283 -9.14 -10.56 15.14
N ARG A 284 -10.22 -10.93 15.85
CA ARG A 284 -10.67 -12.33 15.97
C ARG A 284 -11.02 -12.92 14.61
N ALA A 285 -11.88 -12.25 13.85
CA ALA A 285 -12.27 -12.71 12.51
C ALA A 285 -11.05 -12.85 11.58
N ALA A 286 -10.12 -11.90 11.61
CA ALA A 286 -8.89 -11.96 10.81
C ALA A 286 -8.00 -13.14 11.23
N SER A 287 -7.93 -13.46 12.53
CA SER A 287 -7.19 -14.63 13.04
C SER A 287 -7.82 -15.96 12.61
N GLU A 288 -9.14 -15.99 12.47
CA GLU A 288 -9.92 -17.14 11.97
C GLU A 288 -9.89 -17.26 10.45
N GLY A 289 -9.21 -16.34 9.75
CA GLY A 289 -8.97 -16.41 8.31
C GLY A 289 -9.93 -15.57 7.45
N ALA A 290 -10.77 -14.73 8.06
CA ALA A 290 -11.63 -13.81 7.31
C ALA A 290 -10.80 -12.95 6.33
N PRO A 291 -11.34 -12.65 5.13
CA PRO A 291 -10.65 -11.88 4.09
C PRO A 291 -10.66 -10.37 4.40
N LEU A 292 -10.11 -9.99 5.55
CA LEU A 292 -10.02 -8.59 6.01
C LEU A 292 -8.70 -7.93 5.58
N PRO A 293 -8.68 -6.59 5.36
CA PRO A 293 -7.47 -5.88 4.96
C PRO A 293 -6.49 -5.79 6.14
N LEU A 294 -5.53 -6.71 6.20
CA LEU A 294 -4.55 -6.82 7.29
C LEU A 294 -3.72 -5.54 7.47
N ASP A 295 -3.43 -4.81 6.38
CA ASP A 295 -2.71 -3.54 6.43
C ASP A 295 -3.43 -2.50 7.30
N GLY A 296 -4.76 -2.47 7.27
CA GLY A 296 -5.52 -1.52 8.10
C GLY A 296 -5.55 -1.91 9.58
N LEU A 297 -5.50 -3.21 9.90
CA LEU A 297 -5.31 -3.65 11.29
C LEU A 297 -3.89 -3.32 11.79
N ALA A 298 -2.90 -3.41 10.90
CA ALA A 298 -1.54 -2.99 11.21
C ALA A 298 -1.45 -1.48 11.46
N ASP A 299 -2.16 -0.65 10.69
CA ASP A 299 -2.26 0.80 10.93
C ASP A 299 -2.83 1.11 12.33
N LEU A 300 -3.93 0.44 12.71
CA LEU A 300 -4.56 0.62 14.03
C LEU A 300 -3.62 0.18 15.18
N ALA A 301 -3.07 -1.03 15.09
CA ALA A 301 -2.17 -1.55 16.12
C ALA A 301 -0.90 -0.69 16.27
N SER A 302 -0.33 -0.23 15.16
CA SER A 302 0.87 0.62 15.17
C SER A 302 0.59 1.99 15.78
N THR A 303 -0.60 2.56 15.49
CA THR A 303 -1.01 3.85 16.05
C THR A 303 -1.27 3.75 17.55
N GLU A 304 -1.96 2.71 18.01
CA GLU A 304 -2.20 2.45 19.44
C GLU A 304 -0.88 2.26 20.20
N LEU A 305 0.05 1.47 19.66
CA LEU A 305 1.38 1.27 20.26
C LEU A 305 2.18 2.57 20.35
N TRP A 306 2.11 3.40 19.31
CA TRP A 306 2.77 4.71 19.31
C TRP A 306 2.17 5.66 20.35
N LEU A 307 0.83 5.76 20.44
CA LEU A 307 0.14 6.60 21.41
C LEU A 307 0.51 6.23 22.85
N ARG A 308 0.50 4.93 23.19
CA ARG A 308 0.89 4.45 24.52
C ARG A 308 2.33 4.83 24.85
N ARG A 309 3.25 4.65 23.90
CA ARG A 309 4.66 5.04 24.08
C ARG A 309 4.81 6.56 24.24
N LEU A 310 4.03 7.35 23.50
CA LEU A 310 4.06 8.80 23.58
C LEU A 310 3.61 9.29 24.97
N LEU A 311 2.52 8.73 25.50
CA LEU A 311 2.03 9.07 26.85
C LEU A 311 3.00 8.62 27.93
N ASN A 312 3.53 7.40 27.85
CA ASN A 312 4.52 6.91 28.81
C ASN A 312 5.81 7.76 28.86
N ARG A 313 6.16 8.43 27.75
CA ARG A 313 7.30 9.37 27.70
C ARG A 313 6.96 10.75 28.25
N ARG A 314 5.68 11.14 28.21
CA ARG A 314 5.22 12.48 28.61
C ARG A 314 4.86 12.60 30.08
N GLY A 315 4.71 11.47 30.77
CA GLY A 315 4.69 11.34 32.24
C GLY A 315 4.13 12.54 32.97
#